data_AF-A0A554LWE1-F1
#
_entry.id   AF-A0A554LWE1-F1
#
_cell.length_a   1.000
_cell.length_b   1.000
_cell.length_c   1.000
_cell.angle_alpha   90.00
_cell.angle_beta   90.00
_cell.angle_gamma   90.00
#
_symmetry.space_group_name_H-M   'P 1'
#
loop_
_entity.id
_entity.type
_entity.pdbx_description
1 polymer ?
#
loop_
_entity_poly.entity_id
_entity_poly.type
_entity_poly.pdbx_seq_one_letter_code
_entity_poly.pdbx_strand_id
1 'polypeptide(L)'
;MNVNKNSIMNFITEIKFQSFKQNVPEILDQCRLADDLKKKRPDKIILKPNLTINQPHPCTTHPELVEQVIIYLRRQSAPPIVIAEGSGGCDTNLAFEQLGYQRLAEKYGVELIDLNRIRRVNRRLPEIFFTGRPYIINLPVAKNHSAVSFTGCLKNLVGCYVNENPEKALDRHWLKSDLHRLNLHHVILDLNRYIKVNFHLLDASIGQINGEVDGAPCQPPLGKLLAGYDGRALDRAACRLFGYNPDEIEYLSQ
;
A
#
# COMPACT_ATOMS: atom_id res chain seq x y z
N MET A 1 -30.74 12.92 -26.87
CA MET A 1 -30.61 11.48 -26.59
C MET A 1 -29.52 11.31 -25.53
N ASN A 2 -29.87 10.65 -24.42
CA ASN A 2 -29.03 10.50 -23.24
C ASN A 2 -27.70 9.81 -23.56
N VAL A 3 -26.60 10.52 -23.37
CA VAL A 3 -25.28 9.87 -23.25
C VAL A 3 -25.22 9.22 -21.88
N ASN A 4 -25.16 7.90 -21.91
CA ASN A 4 -25.27 7.02 -20.77
C ASN A 4 -24.11 7.25 -19.78
N LYS A 5 -24.42 7.73 -18.57
CA LYS A 5 -23.54 7.69 -17.40
C LYS A 5 -23.46 6.23 -16.93
N ASN A 6 -22.43 5.47 -17.30
CA ASN A 6 -21.87 4.33 -16.55
C ASN A 6 -20.84 3.54 -17.35
N SER A 7 -19.60 4.05 -17.44
CA SER A 7 -18.44 3.16 -17.50
C SER A 7 -17.32 3.76 -16.65
N ILE A 8 -17.19 3.30 -15.41
CA ILE A 8 -15.91 3.37 -14.72
C ILE A 8 -15.05 2.32 -15.45
N MET A 9 -14.50 2.70 -16.60
CA MET A 9 -13.48 1.91 -17.28
C MET A 9 -12.27 1.86 -16.36
N ASN A 10 -11.60 0.70 -16.34
CA ASN A 10 -10.38 0.38 -15.61
C ASN A 10 -9.20 1.26 -16.04
N PHE A 11 -9.25 2.56 -15.72
CA PHE A 11 -8.15 3.47 -15.98
C PHE A 11 -7.15 3.34 -14.84
N ILE A 12 -6.06 2.63 -15.13
CA ILE A 12 -4.79 2.92 -14.48
C ILE A 12 -4.32 4.28 -15.00
N THR A 13 -3.83 5.13 -14.10
CA THR A 13 -3.15 6.37 -14.46
C THR A 13 -1.67 6.15 -14.19
N GLU A 14 -0.82 6.54 -15.14
CA GLU A 14 0.63 6.49 -15.01
C GLU A 14 1.21 7.88 -15.28
N ILE A 15 2.19 8.29 -14.48
CA ILE A 15 2.95 9.52 -14.71
C ILE A 15 4.45 9.28 -14.57
N LYS A 16 5.23 9.96 -15.42
CA LYS A 16 6.69 10.01 -15.28
C LYS A 16 7.06 10.78 -14.01
N PHE A 17 7.84 10.14 -13.14
CA PHE A 17 8.24 10.70 -11.86
C PHE A 17 9.29 11.81 -12.02
N GLN A 18 9.05 12.93 -11.33
CA GLN A 18 9.95 14.08 -11.18
C GLN A 18 10.17 14.38 -9.69
N SER A 19 9.07 14.48 -8.92
CA SER A 19 9.09 14.60 -7.46
C SER A 19 7.72 14.23 -6.89
N PHE A 20 7.68 13.78 -5.62
CA PHE A 20 6.39 13.50 -4.97
C PHE A 20 5.54 14.77 -4.87
N LYS A 21 6.14 15.91 -4.51
CA LYS A 21 5.45 17.21 -4.39
C LYS A 21 4.70 17.63 -5.64
N GLN A 22 5.25 17.34 -6.82
CA GLN A 22 4.60 17.66 -8.09
C GLN A 22 3.63 16.58 -8.54
N ASN A 23 4.07 15.31 -8.55
CA ASN A 23 3.32 14.26 -9.25
C ASN A 23 2.21 13.63 -8.41
N VAL A 24 2.30 13.64 -7.07
CA VAL A 24 1.23 13.10 -6.21
C VAL A 24 -0.09 13.87 -6.38
N PRO A 25 -0.16 15.20 -6.22
CA PRO A 25 -1.43 15.90 -6.44
C PRO A 25 -1.94 15.73 -7.88
N GLU A 26 -1.05 15.78 -8.87
CA GLU A 26 -1.39 15.61 -10.28
C GLU A 26 -2.04 14.26 -10.58
N ILE A 27 -1.44 13.15 -10.14
CA ILE A 27 -1.97 11.81 -10.42
C ILE A 27 -3.28 11.54 -9.66
N LEU A 28 -3.43 12.09 -8.44
CA LEU A 28 -4.66 11.98 -7.66
C LEU A 28 -5.83 12.74 -8.31
N ASP A 29 -5.55 13.91 -8.91
CA ASP A 29 -6.52 14.68 -9.68
C ASP A 29 -6.92 13.97 -10.99
N GLN A 30 -5.94 13.40 -11.72
CA GLN A 30 -6.22 12.60 -12.93
C GLN A 30 -7.09 11.37 -12.61
N CYS A 31 -6.92 10.78 -11.42
CA CYS A 31 -7.75 9.68 -10.93
C CYS A 31 -9.12 10.13 -10.37
N ARG A 32 -9.38 11.44 -10.31
CA ARG A 32 -10.60 12.03 -9.72
C ARG A 32 -10.86 11.57 -8.30
N LEU A 33 -9.81 11.40 -7.49
CA LEU A 33 -9.93 10.89 -6.13
C LEU A 33 -10.87 11.76 -5.27
N ALA A 34 -10.81 13.09 -5.44
CA ALA A 34 -11.69 14.01 -4.73
C ALA A 34 -13.19 13.77 -5.02
N ASP A 35 -13.55 13.42 -6.26
CA ASP A 35 -14.93 13.11 -6.63
C ASP A 35 -15.40 11.80 -5.99
N ASP A 36 -14.54 10.78 -5.95
CA ASP A 36 -14.89 9.50 -5.32
C ASP A 36 -15.04 9.66 -3.80
N LEU A 37 -14.16 10.42 -3.13
CA LEU A 37 -14.30 10.74 -1.71
C LEU A 37 -15.63 11.45 -1.41
N LYS A 38 -16.02 12.45 -2.21
CA LYS A 38 -17.31 13.14 -2.08
C LYS A 38 -18.50 12.19 -2.28
N LYS A 39 -18.40 11.26 -3.23
CA LYS A 39 -19.44 10.27 -3.51
C LYS A 39 -19.58 9.24 -2.38
N LYS A 40 -18.46 8.73 -1.87
CA LYS A 40 -18.43 7.66 -0.85
C LYS A 40 -18.72 8.17 0.56
N ARG A 41 -18.41 9.44 0.84
CA ARG A 41 -18.61 10.10 2.15
C ARG A 41 -18.07 9.26 3.32
N PRO A 42 -16.78 8.88 3.30
CA PRO A 42 -16.20 8.10 4.37
C PRO A 42 -16.17 8.88 5.68
N ASP A 43 -16.14 8.16 6.80
CA ASP A 43 -15.98 8.75 8.15
C ASP A 43 -14.52 8.83 8.59
N LYS A 44 -13.62 8.10 7.91
CA LYS A 44 -12.16 8.16 8.10
C LYS A 44 -11.42 7.71 6.85
N ILE A 45 -10.18 8.20 6.66
CA ILE A 45 -9.25 7.72 5.64
C ILE A 45 -8.12 6.95 6.32
N ILE A 46 -7.82 5.75 5.80
CA ILE A 46 -6.68 4.95 6.22
C ILE A 46 -5.63 5.00 5.12
N LEU A 47 -4.47 5.56 5.42
CA LEU A 47 -3.27 5.49 4.58
C LEU A 47 -2.48 4.25 4.98
N LYS A 48 -2.32 3.30 4.06
CA LYS A 48 -1.59 2.05 4.26
C LYS A 48 -0.28 2.07 3.46
N PRO A 49 0.84 2.54 4.04
CA PRO A 49 2.16 2.44 3.40
C PRO A 49 2.61 0.97 3.29
N ASN A 50 3.83 0.77 2.79
CA ASN A 50 4.60 -0.46 2.90
C ASN A 50 5.80 -0.21 3.82
N LEU A 51 5.72 -0.64 5.07
CA LEU A 51 6.84 -0.64 6.02
C LEU A 51 7.20 -2.06 6.44
N THR A 52 7.58 -2.90 5.46
CA THR A 52 7.91 -4.31 5.74
C THR A 52 9.01 -4.44 6.80
N ILE A 53 10.01 -3.55 6.77
CA ILE A 53 11.12 -3.40 7.72
C ILE A 53 11.43 -1.89 7.89
N ASN A 54 12.35 -1.52 8.77
CA ASN A 54 12.87 -0.16 9.00
C ASN A 54 13.98 0.26 8.00
N GLN A 55 13.94 -0.21 6.76
CA GLN A 55 14.88 0.20 5.70
C GLN A 55 14.28 1.33 4.85
N PRO A 56 15.07 2.32 4.39
CA PRO A 56 14.56 3.44 3.62
C PRO A 56 14.06 3.01 2.23
N HIS A 57 13.41 3.94 1.53
CA HIS A 57 13.03 3.78 0.13
C HIS A 57 14.25 3.37 -0.74
N PRO A 58 14.12 2.43 -1.70
CA PRO A 58 12.89 1.80 -2.21
C PRO A 58 12.41 0.56 -1.45
N CYS A 59 13.01 0.23 -0.31
CA CYS A 59 12.52 -0.88 0.51
C CYS A 59 11.20 -0.54 1.19
N THR A 60 10.93 0.73 1.49
CA THR A 60 9.66 1.13 2.08
C THR A 60 9.10 2.36 1.40
N THR A 61 7.82 2.62 1.65
CA THR A 61 7.15 3.82 1.13
C THR A 61 7.82 5.06 1.69
N HIS A 62 8.30 5.93 0.80
CA HIS A 62 8.96 7.16 1.20
C HIS A 62 7.98 8.07 1.97
N PRO A 63 8.34 8.63 3.14
CA PRO A 63 7.42 9.43 3.94
C PRO A 63 6.91 10.68 3.20
N GLU A 64 7.69 11.25 2.28
CA GLU A 64 7.24 12.38 1.45
C GLU A 64 6.05 12.01 0.55
N LEU A 65 5.98 10.78 0.01
CA LEU A 65 4.80 10.35 -0.76
C LEU A 65 3.55 10.43 0.11
N VAL A 66 3.63 9.91 1.34
CA VAL A 66 2.52 9.92 2.30
C VAL A 66 2.18 11.35 2.72
N GLU A 67 3.19 12.19 2.94
CA GLU A 67 3.02 13.62 3.22
C GLU A 67 2.22 14.33 2.13
N GLN A 68 2.56 14.13 0.86
CA GLN A 68 1.85 14.77 -0.25
C GLN A 68 0.41 14.26 -0.38
N VAL A 69 0.14 12.98 -0.08
CA VAL A 69 -1.22 12.46 0.01
C VAL A 69 -2.00 13.15 1.13
N ILE A 70 -1.40 13.32 2.32
CA ILE A 70 -2.05 14.03 3.45
C ILE A 70 -2.38 15.47 3.06
N ILE A 71 -1.41 16.20 2.47
CA ILE A 71 -1.62 17.59 2.00
C ILE A 71 -2.77 17.66 1.00
N TYR A 72 -2.79 16.74 0.02
CA TYR A 72 -3.87 16.66 -0.96
C TYR A 72 -5.23 16.45 -0.30
N LEU A 73 -5.35 15.44 0.56
CA LEU A 73 -6.61 15.09 1.22
C LEU A 73 -7.15 16.22 2.11
N ARG A 74 -6.28 16.92 2.84
CA ARG A 74 -6.68 18.06 3.68
C ARG A 74 -7.27 19.20 2.84
N ARG A 75 -6.73 19.46 1.64
CA ARG A 75 -7.30 20.45 0.69
C ARG A 75 -8.69 20.07 0.20
N GLN A 76 -9.02 18.78 0.18
CA GLN A 76 -10.34 18.27 -0.20
C GLN A 76 -11.33 18.21 0.98
N SER A 77 -10.98 18.76 2.15
CA SER A 77 -11.78 18.67 3.38
C SER A 77 -12.14 17.22 3.75
N ALA A 78 -11.20 16.30 3.54
CA ALA A 78 -11.35 14.89 3.89
C ALA A 78 -11.60 14.68 5.41
N PRO A 79 -12.26 13.56 5.79
CA PRO A 79 -12.45 13.19 7.20
C PRO A 79 -11.10 12.88 7.89
N PRO A 80 -11.10 12.57 9.21
CA PRO A 80 -9.88 12.18 9.92
C PRO A 80 -9.03 11.15 9.18
N ILE A 81 -7.72 11.39 9.15
CA ILE A 81 -6.73 10.58 8.45
C ILE A 81 -5.91 9.84 9.48
N VAL A 82 -5.71 8.54 9.28
CA VAL A 82 -4.80 7.70 10.05
C VAL A 82 -3.79 7.04 9.12
N ILE A 83 -2.57 6.84 9.58
CA ILE A 83 -1.57 6.02 8.90
C ILE A 83 -1.51 4.70 9.66
N ALA A 84 -1.73 3.58 8.98
CA ALA A 84 -1.79 2.27 9.61
C ALA A 84 -0.92 1.27 8.87
N GLU A 85 -0.07 0.55 9.59
CA GLU A 85 0.81 -0.50 9.06
C GLU A 85 1.04 -1.57 10.12
N GLY A 86 1.35 -2.79 9.70
CA GLY A 86 1.92 -3.84 10.52
C GLY A 86 3.22 -4.32 9.89
N SER A 87 4.35 -3.93 10.44
CA SER A 87 5.67 -4.37 9.95
C SER A 87 5.87 -5.87 10.16
N GLY A 88 6.63 -6.50 9.26
CA GLY A 88 6.83 -7.96 9.25
C GLY A 88 8.23 -8.38 9.72
N GLY A 89 9.25 -7.61 9.35
CA GLY A 89 10.66 -7.87 9.66
C GLY A 89 11.24 -6.99 10.77
N CYS A 90 10.43 -6.12 11.37
CA CYS A 90 10.79 -5.37 12.58
C CYS A 90 9.52 -4.96 13.35
N ASP A 91 9.70 -4.33 14.51
CA ASP A 91 8.62 -3.67 15.23
C ASP A 91 8.05 -2.48 14.44
N THR A 92 6.73 -2.36 14.36
CA THR A 92 6.09 -1.30 13.56
C THR A 92 6.40 0.09 14.11
N ASN A 93 6.47 0.27 15.43
CA ASN A 93 6.77 1.59 16.00
C ASN A 93 8.22 1.98 15.72
N LEU A 94 9.14 1.02 15.75
CA LEU A 94 10.53 1.23 15.33
C LEU A 94 10.59 1.68 13.85
N ALA A 95 9.83 1.03 12.97
CA ALA A 95 9.74 1.46 11.58
C ALA A 95 9.16 2.87 11.45
N PHE A 96 8.10 3.21 12.20
CA PHE A 96 7.52 4.55 12.18
C PHE A 96 8.51 5.63 12.63
N GLU A 97 9.27 5.37 13.69
CA GLU A 97 10.28 6.30 14.21
C GLU A 97 11.41 6.51 13.20
N GLN A 98 12.07 5.43 12.81
CA GLN A 98 13.30 5.49 12.01
C GLN A 98 13.06 5.95 10.57
N LEU A 99 11.90 5.63 9.99
CA LEU A 99 11.52 6.07 8.64
C LEU A 99 10.87 7.46 8.64
N GLY A 100 10.78 8.14 9.78
CA GLY A 100 10.31 9.52 9.88
C GLY A 100 8.79 9.71 9.89
N TYR A 101 8.02 8.63 10.03
CA TYR A 101 6.56 8.70 10.12
C TYR A 101 6.09 9.33 11.43
N GLN A 102 6.84 9.21 12.53
CA GLN A 102 6.51 9.89 13.78
C GLN A 102 6.56 11.42 13.62
N ARG A 103 7.62 11.95 13.00
CA ARG A 103 7.72 13.39 12.68
C ARG A 103 6.61 13.84 11.73
N LEU A 104 6.27 13.00 10.75
CA LEU A 104 5.17 13.26 9.82
C LEU A 104 3.82 13.33 10.56
N ALA A 105 3.58 12.38 11.46
CA ALA A 105 2.36 12.29 12.25
C ALA A 105 2.16 13.51 13.15
N GLU A 106 3.20 13.92 13.86
CA GLU A 106 3.23 15.13 14.69
C GLU A 106 2.96 16.39 13.87
N LYS A 107 3.64 16.53 12.71
CA LYS A 107 3.51 17.71 11.84
C LYS A 107 2.08 17.94 11.33
N TYR A 108 1.33 16.86 11.06
CA TYR A 108 0.00 16.95 10.44
C TYR A 108 -1.16 16.54 11.36
N GLY A 109 -0.86 16.21 12.62
CA GLY A 109 -1.84 15.73 13.59
C GLY A 109 -2.59 14.50 13.08
N VAL A 110 -1.87 13.51 12.54
CA VAL A 110 -2.44 12.23 12.09
C VAL A 110 -2.00 11.10 13.02
N GLU A 111 -2.88 10.13 13.25
CA GLU A 111 -2.58 8.99 14.13
C GLU A 111 -1.73 7.94 13.41
N LEU A 112 -0.78 7.35 14.13
CA LEU A 112 -0.04 6.16 13.71
C LEU A 112 -0.63 4.92 14.40
N ILE A 113 -1.00 3.92 13.62
CA ILE A 113 -1.66 2.71 14.13
C ILE A 113 -0.82 1.50 13.75
N ASP A 114 -0.33 0.79 14.76
CA ASP A 114 0.30 -0.52 14.60
C ASP A 114 -0.77 -1.60 14.42
N LEU A 115 -1.01 -1.99 13.16
CA LEU A 115 -1.95 -3.05 12.79
C LEU A 115 -1.59 -4.41 13.42
N ASN A 116 -0.37 -4.60 13.92
CA ASN A 116 -0.01 -5.82 14.62
C ASN A 116 -0.63 -5.88 16.04
N ARG A 117 -0.92 -4.73 16.67
CA ARG A 117 -1.32 -4.61 18.08
C ARG A 117 -2.79 -4.18 18.30
N ILE A 118 -3.56 -3.94 17.24
CA ILE A 118 -4.97 -3.59 17.39
C ILE A 118 -5.90 -4.80 17.51
N ARG A 119 -7.14 -4.56 17.96
CA ARG A 119 -8.19 -5.58 18.01
C ARG A 119 -8.49 -6.15 16.62
N ARG A 120 -8.84 -7.43 16.60
CA ARG A 120 -9.04 -8.20 15.36
C ARG A 120 -10.44 -8.77 15.24
N VAL A 121 -10.91 -8.84 14.00
CA VAL A 121 -12.08 -9.62 13.59
C VAL A 121 -11.61 -11.04 13.22
N ASN A 122 -12.36 -12.05 13.65
CA ASN A 122 -12.06 -13.48 13.44
C ASN A 122 -10.61 -13.86 13.83
N ARG A 123 -10.06 -13.19 14.87
CA ARG A 123 -8.69 -13.35 15.39
C ARG A 123 -7.55 -13.07 14.42
N ARG A 124 -7.82 -12.64 13.17
CA ARG A 124 -6.79 -12.53 12.12
C ARG A 124 -6.71 -11.15 11.48
N LEU A 125 -7.83 -10.49 11.21
CA LEU A 125 -7.84 -9.24 10.45
C LEU A 125 -8.01 -8.00 11.35
N PRO A 126 -7.27 -6.90 11.13
CA PRO A 126 -7.36 -5.70 11.96
C PRO A 126 -8.74 -5.06 11.83
N GLU A 127 -9.42 -4.79 12.95
CA GLU A 127 -10.83 -4.35 12.93
C GLU A 127 -11.03 -2.98 12.27
N ILE A 128 -9.99 -2.14 12.23
CA ILE A 128 -10.05 -0.78 11.69
C ILE A 128 -10.55 -0.72 10.24
N PHE A 129 -10.33 -1.79 9.47
CA PHE A 129 -10.78 -1.92 8.07
C PHE A 129 -12.28 -2.24 7.94
N PHE A 130 -12.94 -2.64 9.03
CA PHE A 130 -14.34 -3.08 9.03
C PHE A 130 -15.25 -2.22 9.91
N THR A 131 -14.68 -1.39 10.79
CA THR A 131 -15.44 -0.51 11.68
C THR A 131 -15.72 0.84 11.02
N GLY A 132 -16.99 1.20 10.89
CA GLY A 132 -17.44 2.47 10.30
C GLY A 132 -17.47 2.41 8.77
N ARG A 133 -17.11 3.51 8.11
CA ARG A 133 -17.02 3.65 6.65
C ARG A 133 -15.61 4.10 6.25
N PRO A 134 -14.57 3.26 6.49
CA PRO A 134 -13.21 3.59 6.11
C PRO A 134 -13.09 3.74 4.60
N TYR A 135 -12.28 4.72 4.20
CA TYR A 135 -11.72 4.79 2.84
C TYR A 135 -10.24 4.45 2.89
N ILE A 136 -9.87 3.33 2.29
CA ILE A 136 -8.52 2.79 2.34
C ILE A 136 -7.74 3.23 1.10
N ILE A 137 -6.65 3.97 1.33
CA ILE A 137 -5.67 4.34 0.31
C ILE A 137 -4.41 3.51 0.57
N ASN A 138 -4.12 2.59 -0.34
CA ASN A 138 -2.97 1.71 -0.28
C ASN A 138 -1.79 2.35 -1.02
N LEU A 139 -0.63 2.44 -0.36
CA LEU A 139 0.56 3.16 -0.83
C LEU A 139 1.77 2.22 -0.96
N PRO A 140 1.69 1.19 -1.82
CA PRO A 140 2.77 0.20 -2.01
C PRO A 140 3.99 0.76 -2.73
N VAL A 141 5.11 0.05 -2.65
CA VAL A 141 6.30 0.25 -3.49
C VAL A 141 6.47 -0.95 -4.42
N ALA A 142 6.87 -0.69 -5.67
CA ALA A 142 7.11 -1.71 -6.67
C ALA A 142 8.46 -2.42 -6.41
N LYS A 143 8.43 -3.74 -6.22
CA LYS A 143 9.65 -4.53 -5.98
C LYS A 143 9.61 -5.88 -6.68
N ASN A 144 10.76 -6.40 -7.06
CA ASN A 144 10.96 -7.83 -7.19
C ASN A 144 10.78 -8.51 -5.82
N HIS A 145 10.24 -9.72 -5.83
CA HIS A 145 10.16 -10.56 -4.64
C HIS A 145 10.64 -11.97 -4.97
N SER A 146 11.54 -12.50 -4.16
CA SER A 146 12.12 -13.83 -4.35
C SER A 146 11.07 -14.95 -4.47
N ALA A 147 10.08 -14.96 -3.57
CA ALA A 147 9.05 -16.01 -3.51
C ALA A 147 7.84 -15.88 -4.47
N VAL A 148 7.47 -14.68 -4.92
CA VAL A 148 6.23 -14.45 -5.72
C VAL A 148 6.45 -13.56 -6.93
N SER A 149 7.72 -13.38 -7.31
CA SER A 149 8.24 -12.53 -8.40
C SER A 149 8.03 -11.03 -8.23
N PHE A 150 6.88 -10.57 -7.74
CA PHE A 150 6.52 -9.15 -7.67
C PHE A 150 5.83 -8.76 -6.36
N THR A 151 6.15 -7.56 -5.86
CA THR A 151 5.46 -6.87 -4.77
C THR A 151 4.88 -5.57 -5.30
N GLY A 152 3.59 -5.37 -5.05
CA GLY A 152 2.88 -4.12 -5.34
C GLY A 152 1.61 -3.97 -4.48
N CYS A 153 0.54 -3.48 -5.08
CA CYS A 153 -0.76 -3.24 -4.50
C CYS A 153 -1.32 -4.44 -3.74
N LEU A 154 -1.44 -5.61 -4.37
CA LEU A 154 -2.14 -6.74 -3.75
C LEU A 154 -1.33 -7.30 -2.57
N LYS A 155 -0.01 -7.42 -2.74
CA LYS A 155 0.88 -7.97 -1.71
C LYS A 155 1.04 -7.05 -0.50
N ASN A 156 0.86 -5.74 -0.65
CA ASN A 156 1.01 -4.79 0.47
C ASN A 156 0.02 -5.04 1.63
N LEU A 157 -1.08 -5.74 1.36
CA LEU A 157 -2.06 -6.14 2.38
C LEU A 157 -1.57 -7.26 3.29
N VAL A 158 -0.46 -7.94 2.97
CA VAL A 158 0.18 -8.92 3.86
C VAL A 158 0.57 -8.28 5.21
N GLY A 159 0.90 -6.98 5.22
CA GLY A 159 1.15 -6.22 6.46
C GLY A 159 -0.05 -6.19 7.42
N CYS A 160 -1.26 -6.41 6.93
CA CYS A 160 -2.48 -6.42 7.73
C CYS A 160 -2.69 -7.77 8.46
N TYR A 161 -2.07 -8.86 8.01
CA TYR A 161 -2.22 -10.17 8.63
C TYR A 161 -1.30 -10.34 9.84
N VAL A 162 -1.77 -10.97 10.92
CA VAL A 162 -0.89 -11.46 11.99
C VAL A 162 -1.25 -12.89 12.35
N ASN A 163 -0.25 -13.66 12.73
CA ASN A 163 -0.41 -15.04 13.17
C ASN A 163 -1.23 -15.12 14.48
N GLU A 164 -1.77 -16.30 14.78
CA GLU A 164 -2.72 -16.53 15.88
C GLU A 164 -2.15 -16.25 17.29
N ASN A 165 -0.85 -15.96 17.39
CA ASN A 165 -0.17 -15.64 18.66
C ASN A 165 0.82 -14.46 18.46
N PRO A 166 0.33 -13.21 18.40
CA PRO A 166 1.16 -12.02 18.15
C PRO A 166 2.29 -11.90 19.18
N GLU A 167 1.99 -12.15 20.45
CA GLU A 167 2.94 -12.05 21.58
C GLU A 167 4.11 -13.02 21.44
N LYS A 168 3.87 -14.26 21.00
CA LYS A 168 4.95 -15.24 20.73
C LYS A 168 5.69 -15.00 19.41
N ALA A 169 5.07 -14.24 18.50
CA ALA A 169 5.66 -13.92 17.21
C ALA A 169 6.61 -12.72 17.31
N LEU A 170 6.42 -11.80 18.27
CA LEU A 170 7.32 -10.65 18.53
C LEU A 170 8.76 -11.08 18.88
N ASP A 171 8.94 -12.21 19.56
CA ASP A 171 10.27 -12.76 19.89
C ASP A 171 10.98 -13.35 18.66
N ARG A 172 10.22 -13.79 17.65
CA ARG A 172 10.76 -14.30 16.40
C ARG A 172 10.91 -13.11 15.48
N HIS A 173 12.13 -12.77 15.07
CA HIS A 173 12.49 -11.54 14.34
C HIS A 173 11.78 -11.36 12.96
N TRP A 174 10.78 -12.18 12.64
CA TRP A 174 9.92 -12.16 11.47
C TRP A 174 8.48 -12.56 11.85
N LEU A 175 7.65 -11.59 12.21
CA LEU A 175 6.25 -11.75 12.65
C LEU A 175 5.35 -12.50 11.65
N LYS A 176 5.76 -12.49 10.38
CA LYS A 176 5.00 -12.99 9.24
C LYS A 176 5.70 -14.14 8.50
N SER A 177 6.80 -14.67 9.06
CA SER A 177 7.58 -15.77 8.47
C SER A 177 6.76 -17.03 8.18
N ASP A 178 5.78 -17.34 9.04
CA ASP A 178 4.90 -18.50 8.84
C ASP A 178 4.04 -18.39 7.57
N LEU A 179 3.78 -17.18 7.05
CA LEU A 179 3.10 -17.00 5.76
C LEU A 179 3.92 -17.51 4.57
N HIS A 180 5.24 -17.54 4.69
CA HIS A 180 6.12 -18.13 3.67
C HIS A 180 6.10 -19.66 3.70
N ARG A 181 5.59 -20.28 4.77
CA ARG A 181 5.27 -21.72 4.82
C ARG A 181 3.94 -22.04 4.15
N LEU A 182 3.10 -21.03 3.92
CA LEU A 182 1.86 -21.12 3.16
C LEU A 182 2.12 -20.74 1.70
N ASN A 183 1.22 -21.12 0.78
CA ASN A 183 1.26 -20.57 -0.57
C ASN A 183 0.95 -19.07 -0.50
N LEU A 184 1.99 -18.24 -0.58
CA LEU A 184 1.89 -16.79 -0.45
C LEU A 184 0.99 -16.17 -1.54
N HIS A 185 0.89 -16.78 -2.72
CA HIS A 185 -0.06 -16.35 -3.75
C HIS A 185 -1.51 -16.44 -3.25
N HIS A 186 -1.89 -17.54 -2.61
CA HIS A 186 -3.23 -17.71 -2.04
C HIS A 186 -3.49 -16.75 -0.87
N VAL A 187 -2.49 -16.53 0.00
CA VAL A 187 -2.61 -15.56 1.09
C VAL A 187 -2.87 -14.15 0.55
N ILE A 188 -2.16 -13.75 -0.51
CA ILE A 188 -2.37 -12.46 -1.17
C ILE A 188 -3.80 -12.37 -1.71
N LEU A 189 -4.27 -13.39 -2.43
CA LEU A 189 -5.63 -13.41 -2.99
C LEU A 189 -6.70 -13.33 -1.90
N ASP A 190 -6.56 -14.11 -0.83
CA ASP A 190 -7.52 -14.13 0.28
C ASP A 190 -7.58 -12.78 1.00
N LEU A 191 -6.44 -12.15 1.29
CA LEU A 191 -6.42 -10.83 1.91
C LEU A 191 -7.14 -9.78 1.08
N ASN A 192 -6.97 -9.81 -0.25
CA ASN A 192 -7.66 -8.89 -1.17
C ASN A 192 -9.16 -9.24 -1.35
N ARG A 193 -9.58 -10.48 -1.03
CA ARG A 193 -11.00 -10.84 -0.94
C ARG A 193 -11.66 -10.22 0.29
N TYR A 194 -10.97 -10.18 1.44
CA TYR A 194 -11.52 -9.65 2.69
C TYR A 194 -11.36 -8.13 2.86
N ILE A 195 -10.18 -7.58 2.57
CA ILE A 195 -9.88 -6.16 2.75
C ILE A 195 -10.14 -5.43 1.43
N LYS A 196 -11.23 -4.66 1.38
CA LYS A 196 -11.61 -3.89 0.19
C LYS A 196 -10.93 -2.53 0.17
N VAL A 197 -9.77 -2.48 -0.48
CA VAL A 197 -9.07 -1.21 -0.76
C VAL A 197 -9.89 -0.36 -1.73
N ASN A 198 -9.97 0.94 -1.47
CA ASN A 198 -10.69 1.87 -2.34
C ASN A 198 -9.80 2.44 -3.44
N PHE A 199 -8.56 2.79 -3.10
CA PHE A 199 -7.65 3.44 -4.03
C PHE A 199 -6.19 3.01 -3.77
N HIS A 200 -5.39 2.99 -4.84
CA HIS A 200 -3.98 2.65 -4.78
C HIS A 200 -3.14 3.76 -5.42
N LEU A 201 -2.03 4.10 -4.78
CA LEU A 201 -0.94 4.90 -5.36
C LEU A 201 0.36 4.12 -5.19
N LEU A 202 0.79 3.48 -6.28
CA LEU A 202 1.97 2.63 -6.35
C LEU A 202 3.20 3.47 -6.71
N ASP A 203 4.18 3.43 -5.82
CA ASP A 203 5.49 4.03 -6.00
C ASP A 203 6.40 3.10 -6.82
N ALA A 204 6.60 3.47 -8.09
CA ALA A 204 7.59 2.87 -8.98
C ALA A 204 8.62 3.94 -9.40
N SER A 205 8.93 4.90 -8.51
CA SER A 205 9.88 5.97 -8.82
C SER A 205 11.30 5.42 -9.00
N ILE A 206 11.70 4.51 -8.11
CA ILE A 206 12.99 3.81 -8.17
C ILE A 206 12.79 2.32 -8.45
N GLY A 207 11.99 1.63 -7.63
CA GLY A 207 11.84 0.18 -7.66
C GLY A 207 13.00 -0.57 -6.99
N GLN A 208 12.75 -1.78 -6.49
CA GLN A 208 13.77 -2.63 -5.85
C GLN A 208 13.90 -3.98 -6.55
N ILE A 209 15.13 -4.46 -6.77
CA ILE A 209 15.48 -5.76 -7.35
C ILE A 209 16.31 -6.60 -6.36
N ASN A 210 16.49 -7.89 -6.65
CA ASN A 210 17.34 -8.81 -5.89
C ASN A 210 16.92 -9.02 -4.42
N GLY A 211 15.62 -8.98 -4.14
CA GLY A 211 15.06 -9.28 -2.82
C GLY A 211 14.12 -8.21 -2.28
N GLU A 212 13.25 -8.61 -1.37
CA GLU A 212 12.17 -7.79 -0.84
C GLU A 212 12.55 -6.89 0.35
N VAL A 213 13.66 -7.23 1.03
CA VAL A 213 14.15 -6.58 2.26
C VAL A 213 15.55 -6.00 2.06
N ASP A 214 16.51 -6.83 1.62
CA ASP A 214 17.91 -6.44 1.39
C ASP A 214 18.25 -6.30 -0.11
N GLY A 215 17.24 -5.96 -0.92
CA GLY A 215 17.40 -5.76 -2.36
C GLY A 215 18.16 -4.48 -2.70
N ALA A 216 18.52 -4.36 -3.98
CA ALA A 216 19.15 -3.17 -4.53
C ALA A 216 18.13 -2.27 -5.25
N PRO A 217 18.29 -0.94 -5.24
CA PRO A 217 17.54 -0.05 -6.12
C PRO A 217 17.70 -0.44 -7.60
N CYS A 218 16.64 -0.31 -8.40
CA CYS A 218 16.77 -0.51 -9.86
C CYS A 218 17.72 0.51 -10.47
N GLN A 219 18.52 0.05 -11.43
CA GLN A 219 19.43 0.88 -12.22
C GLN A 219 19.25 0.49 -13.70
N PRO A 220 18.65 1.36 -14.56
CA PRO A 220 18.10 2.68 -14.22
C PRO A 220 16.86 2.62 -13.30
N PRO A 221 16.51 3.71 -12.60
CA PRO A 221 15.24 3.82 -11.89
C PRO A 221 14.04 3.59 -12.81
N LEU A 222 12.97 3.00 -12.29
CA LEU A 222 11.73 2.80 -13.05
C LEU A 222 11.04 4.11 -13.44
N GLY A 223 11.16 5.16 -12.62
CA GLY A 223 10.81 6.54 -12.95
C GLY A 223 9.32 6.82 -13.13
N LYS A 224 8.43 6.11 -12.42
CA LYS A 224 6.97 6.22 -12.60
C LYS A 224 6.19 6.25 -11.28
N LEU A 225 5.04 6.92 -11.26
CA LEU A 225 3.98 6.62 -10.30
C LEU A 225 2.78 6.05 -11.05
N LEU A 226 2.13 5.06 -10.45
CA LEU A 226 0.91 4.47 -10.98
C LEU A 226 -0.20 4.58 -9.94
N ALA A 227 -1.41 4.93 -10.36
CA ALA A 227 -2.54 5.03 -9.45
C ALA A 227 -3.85 4.59 -10.09
N GLY A 228 -4.81 4.18 -9.25
CA GLY A 228 -6.10 3.70 -9.71
C GLY A 228 -6.87 2.94 -8.65
N TYR A 229 -8.03 2.44 -9.07
CA TYR A 229 -9.00 1.75 -8.21
C TYR A 229 -8.91 0.22 -8.31
N ASP A 230 -8.14 -0.32 -9.26
CA ASP A 230 -7.90 -1.75 -9.44
C ASP A 230 -6.43 -2.07 -9.16
N GLY A 231 -6.17 -2.59 -7.95
CA GLY A 231 -4.82 -3.00 -7.52
C GLY A 231 -4.21 -4.12 -8.37
N ARG A 232 -5.02 -5.01 -8.96
CA ARG A 232 -4.51 -6.05 -9.86
C ARG A 232 -4.07 -5.45 -11.18
N ALA A 233 -4.87 -4.56 -11.76
CA ALA A 233 -4.50 -3.89 -13.01
C ALA A 233 -3.18 -3.10 -12.85
N LEU A 234 -3.01 -2.43 -11.70
CA LEU A 234 -1.78 -1.73 -11.35
C LEU A 234 -0.60 -2.68 -11.20
N ASP A 235 -0.74 -3.79 -10.48
CA ASP A 235 0.35 -4.77 -10.33
C ASP A 235 0.75 -5.39 -11.67
N ARG A 236 -0.23 -5.72 -12.53
CA ARG A 236 0.03 -6.23 -13.89
C ARG A 236 0.75 -5.19 -14.77
N ALA A 237 0.46 -3.90 -14.60
CA ALA A 237 1.17 -2.84 -15.32
C ALA A 237 2.59 -2.66 -14.78
N ALA A 238 2.75 -2.63 -13.47
CA ALA A 238 4.02 -2.36 -12.82
C ALA A 238 5.01 -3.54 -12.92
N CYS A 239 4.56 -4.79 -12.88
CA CYS A 239 5.47 -5.94 -13.00
C CYS A 239 6.17 -5.97 -14.37
N ARG A 240 5.52 -5.45 -15.43
CA ARG A 240 6.12 -5.32 -16.76
C ARG A 240 7.29 -4.34 -16.79
N LEU A 241 7.35 -3.38 -15.86
CA LEU A 241 8.49 -2.48 -15.72
C LEU A 241 9.76 -3.22 -15.29
N PHE A 242 9.60 -4.40 -14.66
CA PHE A 242 10.69 -5.31 -14.30
C PHE A 242 10.94 -6.39 -15.37
N GLY A 243 10.23 -6.34 -16.50
CA GLY A 243 10.31 -7.36 -17.55
C GLY A 243 9.53 -8.64 -17.25
N TYR A 244 8.68 -8.67 -16.22
CA TYR A 244 7.85 -9.84 -15.93
C TYR A 244 6.60 -9.91 -16.80
N ASN A 245 6.27 -11.14 -17.21
CA ASN A 245 4.97 -11.46 -17.76
C ASN A 245 3.95 -11.63 -16.62
N PRO A 246 2.92 -10.77 -16.51
CA PRO A 246 1.94 -10.88 -15.43
C PRO A 246 1.15 -12.19 -15.43
N ASP A 247 1.03 -12.87 -16.56
CA ASP A 247 0.29 -14.13 -16.67
C ASP A 247 1.06 -15.33 -16.10
N GLU A 248 2.37 -15.17 -15.89
CA GLU A 248 3.25 -16.16 -15.23
C GLU A 248 3.27 -15.99 -13.70
N ILE A 249 2.68 -14.91 -13.18
CA ILE A 249 2.59 -14.64 -11.74
C ILE A 249 1.23 -15.11 -11.24
N GLU A 250 1.18 -16.22 -10.50
CA GLU A 250 -0.06 -16.92 -10.11
C GLU A 250 -1.13 -16.00 -9.50
N TYR A 251 -0.78 -15.08 -8.60
CA TYR A 251 -1.77 -14.22 -7.96
C TYR A 251 -2.31 -13.12 -8.90
N LEU A 252 -1.63 -12.86 -10.03
CA LEU A 252 -2.01 -11.89 -11.05
C LEU A 252 -2.73 -12.52 -12.25
N SER A 253 -2.71 -13.84 -12.39
CA SER A 253 -3.40 -14.59 -13.44
C SER A 253 -4.77 -15.15 -13.03
N GLN A 254 -5.06 -15.29 -11.73
CA GLN A 254 -6.30 -15.89 -11.20
C GLN A 254 -7.54 -15.00 -11.18
#